data_AF-A0A117MPS3-F1
#
_entry.id   AF-A0A117MPS3-F1
#
_cell.length_a   1.000
_cell.length_b   1.000
_cell.length_c   1.000
_cell.angle_alpha   90.00
_cell.angle_beta   90.00
_cell.angle_gamma   90.00
#
_symmetry.space_group_name_H-M   'P 1'
#
loop_
_entity.id
_entity.type
_entity.pdbx_description
1 polymer ?
#
loop_
_entity_poly.entity_id
_entity_poly.type
_entity_poly.pdbx_seq_one_letter_code
_entity_poly.pdbx_strand_id
1 'polypeptide(L)'
;MTPAKTAGTTPTEEADLKAIAQVVATVERTQRAKDPDGFLALFHPDALWTTGHGKVLIGLDAIGEFTRAVLPAATWDGEVTYEVAHTQFLGPDVAAVKVRQVYHSPKGDLEGAPLYVMTRQDDGRWLLHACQNTEVRVD
;
A
#
# COMPACT_ATOMS: atom_id res chain seq x y z
N MET A 1 -15.00 -26.36 -26.38
CA MET A 1 -14.08 -25.45 -25.69
C MET A 1 -14.72 -24.07 -25.76
N THR A 2 -15.53 -23.72 -24.77
CA THR A 2 -16.29 -22.47 -24.75
C THR A 2 -15.34 -21.33 -24.36
N PRO A 3 -15.26 -20.22 -25.12
CA PRO A 3 -14.40 -19.12 -24.74
C PRO A 3 -14.91 -18.52 -23.43
N ALA A 4 -14.01 -18.31 -22.47
CA ALA A 4 -14.31 -17.58 -21.26
C ALA A 4 -14.76 -16.16 -21.65
N LYS A 5 -15.99 -15.81 -21.30
CA LYS A 5 -16.51 -14.45 -21.42
C LYS A 5 -15.69 -13.60 -20.45
N THR A 6 -14.83 -12.73 -20.98
CA THR A 6 -14.27 -11.61 -20.22
C THR A 6 -15.45 -10.73 -19.82
N ALA A 7 -16.00 -10.96 -18.62
CA ALA A 7 -16.97 -10.06 -18.04
C ALA A 7 -16.23 -8.75 -17.78
N GLY A 8 -16.69 -7.66 -18.40
CA GLY A 8 -16.19 -6.33 -18.10
C GLY A 8 -16.40 -6.00 -16.63
N THR A 9 -15.50 -5.19 -16.09
CA THR A 9 -15.56 -4.63 -14.73
C THR A 9 -16.93 -3.99 -14.48
N THR A 10 -17.52 -4.25 -13.32
CA THR A 10 -18.81 -3.64 -12.95
C THR A 10 -18.60 -2.19 -12.48
N PRO A 11 -19.62 -1.30 -12.54
CA PRO A 11 -19.47 0.08 -12.07
C PRO A 11 -19.03 0.20 -10.59
N THR A 12 -19.45 -0.74 -9.74
CA THR A 12 -19.01 -0.81 -8.34
C THR A 12 -17.52 -1.17 -8.27
N GLU A 13 -17.09 -2.14 -9.05
CA GLU A 13 -15.68 -2.58 -9.10
C GLU A 13 -14.77 -1.48 -9.66
N GLU A 14 -15.22 -0.68 -10.65
CA GLU A 14 -14.50 0.51 -11.13
C GLU A 14 -14.34 1.57 -10.03
N ALA A 15 -15.41 1.81 -9.24
CA ALA A 15 -15.36 2.73 -8.12
C ALA A 15 -14.41 2.26 -7.02
N ASP A 16 -14.41 0.96 -6.72
CA ASP A 16 -13.49 0.35 -5.75
C ASP A 16 -12.04 0.42 -6.23
N LEU A 17 -11.76 0.12 -7.50
CA LEU A 17 -10.43 0.27 -8.09
C LEU A 17 -9.91 1.70 -7.97
N LYS A 18 -10.77 2.70 -8.24
CA LYS A 18 -10.43 4.11 -8.08
C LYS A 18 -10.17 4.47 -6.61
N ALA A 19 -10.97 3.97 -5.68
CA ALA A 19 -10.79 4.21 -4.25
C ALA A 19 -9.46 3.59 -3.74
N ILE A 20 -9.15 2.37 -4.14
CA ILE A 20 -7.89 1.69 -3.83
C ILE A 20 -6.70 2.47 -4.39
N ALA A 21 -6.76 2.89 -5.67
CA ALA A 21 -5.72 3.71 -6.27
C ALA A 21 -5.51 5.04 -5.52
N GLN A 22 -6.58 5.65 -5.02
CA GLN A 22 -6.51 6.87 -4.21
C GLN A 22 -5.84 6.64 -2.84
N VAL A 23 -6.00 5.45 -2.24
CA VAL A 23 -5.27 5.08 -1.02
C VAL A 23 -3.79 4.97 -1.31
N VAL A 24 -3.38 4.28 -2.39
CA VAL A 24 -1.97 4.16 -2.78
C VAL A 24 -1.35 5.52 -3.12
N ALA A 25 -2.08 6.39 -3.84
CA ALA A 25 -1.65 7.77 -4.06
C ALA A 25 -1.49 8.57 -2.76
N THR A 26 -2.30 8.26 -1.75
CA THR A 26 -2.17 8.89 -0.42
C THR A 26 -0.99 8.34 0.38
N VAL A 27 -0.67 7.06 0.23
CA VAL A 27 0.60 6.49 0.73
C VAL A 27 1.78 7.25 0.14
N GLU A 28 1.83 7.43 -1.18
CA GLU A 28 2.90 8.21 -1.82
C GLU A 28 3.01 9.62 -1.24
N ARG A 29 1.90 10.35 -1.18
CA ARG A 29 1.86 11.72 -0.68
C ARG A 29 2.37 11.83 0.75
N THR A 30 1.89 10.95 1.64
CA THR A 30 2.25 10.97 3.08
C THR A 30 3.70 10.57 3.31
N GLN A 31 4.21 9.62 2.52
CA GLN A 31 5.63 9.23 2.54
C GLN A 31 6.54 10.38 2.09
N ARG A 32 6.21 11.06 0.98
CA ARG A 32 6.96 12.24 0.50
C ARG A 32 6.92 13.39 1.49
N ALA A 33 5.75 13.67 2.06
CA ALA A 33 5.57 14.71 3.07
C ALA A 33 6.18 14.35 4.43
N LYS A 34 6.63 13.10 4.61
CA LYS A 34 7.03 12.53 5.90
C LYS A 34 5.98 12.78 6.99
N ASP A 35 4.72 12.57 6.63
CA ASP A 35 3.53 12.81 7.45
C ASP A 35 3.10 11.51 8.13
N PRO A 36 3.50 11.25 9.39
CA PRO A 36 3.19 10.01 10.06
C PRO A 36 1.69 9.89 10.34
N ASP A 37 1.00 10.96 10.72
CA ASP A 37 -0.41 10.88 11.10
C ASP A 37 -1.30 10.70 9.85
N GLY A 38 -0.97 11.35 8.74
CA GLY A 38 -1.63 11.10 7.46
C GLY A 38 -1.40 9.68 6.94
N PHE A 39 -0.21 9.11 7.13
CA PHE A 39 0.06 7.71 6.76
C PHE A 39 -0.71 6.74 7.66
N LEU A 40 -0.73 6.97 8.98
CA LEU A 40 -1.43 6.12 9.95
C LEU A 40 -2.95 6.14 9.78
N ALA A 41 -3.52 7.24 9.28
CA ALA A 41 -4.96 7.33 8.98
C ALA A 41 -5.44 6.36 7.88
N LEU A 42 -4.51 5.75 7.12
CA LEU A 42 -4.83 4.75 6.10
C LEU A 42 -4.94 3.33 6.66
N PHE A 43 -4.49 3.09 7.88
CA PHE A 43 -4.47 1.76 8.48
C PHE A 43 -5.79 1.42 9.15
N HIS A 44 -6.15 0.14 9.05
CA HIS A 44 -7.20 -0.44 9.86
C HIS A 44 -6.75 -0.47 11.34
N PRO A 45 -7.67 -0.32 12.32
CA PRO A 45 -7.32 -0.41 13.75
C PRO A 45 -6.59 -1.71 14.14
N ASP A 46 -6.98 -2.83 13.52
CA ASP A 46 -6.39 -4.17 13.74
C ASP A 46 -5.28 -4.52 12.75
N ALA A 47 -4.65 -3.52 12.12
CA ALA A 47 -3.69 -3.78 11.06
C ALA A 47 -2.41 -4.48 11.54
N LEU A 48 -1.79 -5.24 10.63
CA LEU A 48 -0.42 -5.74 10.78
C LEU A 48 0.45 -5.29 9.61
N TRP A 49 1.74 -5.11 9.88
CA TRP A 49 2.71 -4.69 8.86
C TRP A 49 4.07 -5.32 9.07
N THR A 50 4.63 -5.89 8.00
CA THR A 50 6.07 -6.19 7.90
C THR A 50 6.75 -5.16 6.99
N THR A 51 7.69 -4.41 7.56
CA THR A 51 8.46 -3.39 6.84
C THR A 51 9.40 -4.02 5.80
N GLY A 52 9.93 -3.21 4.86
CA GLY A 52 10.91 -3.69 3.87
C GLY A 52 12.19 -4.29 4.46
N HIS A 53 12.52 -3.93 5.71
CA HIS A 53 13.66 -4.45 6.46
C HIS A 53 13.30 -5.62 7.39
N GLY A 54 12.10 -6.20 7.25
CA GLY A 54 11.67 -7.39 7.98
C GLY A 54 11.19 -7.14 9.42
N LYS A 55 11.08 -5.89 9.88
CA LYS A 55 10.45 -5.60 11.17
C LYS A 55 8.96 -5.90 11.11
N VAL A 56 8.49 -6.78 12.01
CA VAL A 56 7.08 -7.15 12.19
C VAL A 56 6.42 -6.23 13.22
N LEU A 57 5.27 -5.69 12.86
CA LEU A 57 4.47 -4.76 13.67
C LEU A 57 3.02 -5.27 13.68
N ILE A 58 2.48 -5.52 14.88
CA ILE A 58 1.12 -6.06 15.05
C ILE A 58 0.29 -5.03 15.82
N GLY A 59 -0.82 -4.60 15.22
CA GLY A 59 -1.71 -3.57 15.75
C GLY A 59 -1.29 -2.14 15.38
N LEU A 60 -2.28 -1.25 15.30
CA LEU A 60 -2.07 0.15 14.92
C LEU A 60 -1.13 0.90 15.87
N ASP A 61 -1.12 0.56 17.17
CA ASP A 61 -0.22 1.20 18.15
C ASP A 61 1.26 0.92 17.83
N ALA A 62 1.62 -0.32 17.54
CA ALA A 62 2.99 -0.70 17.19
C ALA A 62 3.43 -0.07 15.86
N ILE A 63 2.52 -0.03 14.89
CA ILE A 63 2.74 0.65 13.60
C ILE A 63 2.92 2.16 13.83
N GLY A 64 2.10 2.76 14.71
CA GLY A 64 2.12 4.17 15.06
C GLY A 64 3.40 4.60 15.73
N GLU A 65 3.85 3.88 16.75
CA GLU A 65 5.11 4.13 17.45
C GLU A 65 6.28 4.08 16.47
N PHE A 66 6.36 3.01 15.66
CA PHE A 66 7.42 2.86 14.67
C PHE A 66 7.40 3.98 13.61
N THR A 67 6.23 4.28 13.05
CA THR A 67 6.09 5.27 11.98
C THR A 67 6.48 6.65 12.47
N ARG A 68 6.01 7.07 13.65
CA ARG A 68 6.36 8.39 14.22
C ARG A 68 7.84 8.51 14.57
N ALA A 69 8.48 7.41 14.96
CA ALA A 69 9.92 7.39 15.22
C ALA A 69 10.76 7.45 13.94
N VAL A 70 10.35 6.76 12.87
CA VAL A 70 11.21 6.53 11.69
C VAL A 70 10.89 7.46 10.53
N LEU A 71 9.62 7.69 10.20
CA LEU A 71 9.25 8.41 8.98
C LEU A 71 9.76 9.86 8.95
N PRO A 72 9.66 10.67 10.03
CA PRO A 72 10.20 12.04 10.03
C PRO A 72 11.72 12.09 9.83
N ALA A 73 12.43 11.08 10.33
CA ALA A 73 13.89 10.98 10.26
C ALA A 73 14.38 10.26 8.99
N ALA A 74 13.48 9.66 8.20
CA ALA A 74 13.86 8.88 7.04
C ALA A 74 14.52 9.77 5.98
N THR A 75 15.61 9.29 5.39
CA THR A 75 16.36 10.00 4.35
C THR A 75 16.49 9.10 3.13
N TRP A 76 16.10 9.62 1.98
CA TRP A 76 16.37 9.05 0.68
C TRP A 76 16.75 10.18 -0.26
N ASP A 77 17.56 9.85 -1.27
CA ASP A 77 17.81 10.75 -2.38
C ASP A 77 16.56 10.79 -3.27
N GLY A 78 16.29 11.95 -3.87
CA GLY A 78 15.20 12.13 -4.84
C GLY A 78 13.79 11.88 -4.31
N GLU A 79 12.89 11.50 -5.23
CA GLU A 79 11.48 11.26 -4.95
C GLU A 79 11.20 9.77 -4.75
N VAL A 80 10.19 9.46 -3.93
CA VAL A 80 9.63 8.11 -3.81
C VAL A 80 8.32 8.01 -4.60
N THR A 81 8.14 6.98 -5.42
CA THR A 81 6.90 6.73 -6.18
C THR A 81 6.22 5.44 -5.74
N TYR A 82 4.88 5.39 -5.86
CA TYR A 82 4.06 4.21 -5.61
C TYR A 82 3.03 4.04 -6.73
N GLU A 83 3.09 2.93 -7.44
CA GLU A 83 2.19 2.60 -8.54
C GLU A 83 1.43 1.30 -8.25
N VAL A 84 0.11 1.29 -8.44
CA VAL A 84 -0.67 0.04 -8.38
C VAL A 84 -0.29 -0.83 -9.58
N ALA A 85 0.43 -1.92 -9.32
CA ALA A 85 0.80 -2.88 -10.35
C ALA A 85 -0.34 -3.88 -10.63
N HIS A 86 -1.07 -4.27 -9.58
CA HIS A 86 -2.19 -5.21 -9.71
C HIS A 86 -3.16 -5.10 -8.54
N THR A 87 -4.45 -5.26 -8.80
CA THR A 87 -5.50 -5.41 -7.77
C THR A 87 -6.27 -6.69 -8.02
N GLN A 88 -6.41 -7.52 -6.99
CA GLN A 88 -7.21 -8.73 -7.00
C GLN A 88 -8.25 -8.65 -5.88
N PHE A 89 -9.54 -8.63 -6.22
CA PHE A 89 -10.61 -8.77 -5.24
C PHE A 89 -10.67 -10.22 -4.74
N LEU A 90 -10.54 -10.41 -3.43
CA LEU A 90 -10.62 -11.71 -2.74
C LEU A 90 -12.03 -11.99 -2.20
N GLY A 91 -12.87 -10.96 -2.18
CA GLY A 91 -14.27 -10.97 -1.78
C GLY A 91 -14.89 -9.61 -2.08
N PRO A 92 -16.17 -9.39 -1.72
CA PRO A 92 -16.85 -8.12 -2.00
C PRO A 92 -16.19 -6.93 -1.31
N ASP A 93 -15.60 -7.13 -0.12
CA ASP A 93 -15.03 -6.09 0.74
C ASP A 93 -13.53 -6.28 1.01
N VAL A 94 -12.86 -7.16 0.25
CA VAL A 94 -11.45 -7.52 0.48
C VAL A 94 -10.69 -7.50 -0.84
N ALA A 95 -9.56 -6.80 -0.87
CA ALA A 95 -8.69 -6.73 -2.04
C ALA A 95 -7.21 -6.94 -1.65
N ALA A 96 -6.49 -7.71 -2.47
CA ALA A 96 -5.04 -7.76 -2.46
C ALA A 96 -4.50 -6.82 -3.54
N VAL A 97 -3.63 -5.90 -3.16
CA VAL A 97 -3.10 -4.85 -4.02
C VAL A 97 -1.59 -4.95 -4.03
N LYS A 98 -1.03 -5.23 -5.21
CA LYS A 98 0.41 -5.15 -5.45
C LYS A 98 0.77 -3.77 -5.91
N VAL A 99 1.79 -3.22 -5.26
CA VAL A 99 2.32 -1.89 -5.54
C VAL A 99 3.77 -2.02 -5.93
N ARG A 100 4.19 -1.21 -6.90
CA ARG A 100 5.58 -0.97 -7.22
C ARG A 100 6.01 0.30 -6.51
N GLN A 101 6.96 0.19 -5.59
CA GLN A 101 7.52 1.31 -4.86
C GLN A 101 8.92 1.59 -5.38
N VAL A 102 9.25 2.83 -5.73
CA VAL A 102 10.61 3.16 -6.18
C VAL A 102 11.14 4.39 -5.45
N TYR A 103 12.34 4.27 -4.89
CA TYR A 103 13.14 5.40 -4.43
C TYR A 103 14.11 5.78 -5.54
N HIS A 104 13.89 6.95 -6.15
CA HIS A 104 14.70 7.41 -7.28
C HIS A 104 15.97 8.11 -6.82
N SER A 105 17.13 7.67 -7.28
CA SER A 105 18.40 8.31 -6.91
C SER A 105 19.36 8.48 -8.09
N PRO A 106 20.29 9.47 -8.05
CA PRO A 106 21.35 9.59 -9.04
C PRO A 106 22.28 8.37 -9.14
N LYS A 107 22.28 7.51 -8.11
CA LYS A 107 23.12 6.31 -8.03
C LYS A 107 22.41 5.05 -8.54
N GLY A 108 21.15 5.19 -8.95
CA GLY A 108 20.27 4.09 -9.33
C GLY A 108 19.04 4.01 -8.44
N ASP A 109 17.98 3.46 -9.00
CA ASP A 109 16.70 3.31 -8.30
C ASP A 109 16.73 2.10 -7.37
N LEU A 110 16.12 2.24 -6.20
CA LEU A 110 15.84 1.12 -5.29
C LEU A 110 14.35 0.80 -5.35
N GLU A 111 14.02 -0.46 -5.60
CA GLU A 111 12.63 -0.91 -5.77
C GLU A 111 12.17 -1.78 -4.61
N GLY A 112 10.95 -1.50 -4.13
CA GLY A 112 10.19 -2.35 -3.22
C GLY A 112 8.93 -2.89 -3.89
N ALA A 113 8.46 -4.05 -3.43
CA ALA A 113 7.25 -4.70 -3.91
C ALA A 113 6.17 -4.87 -2.82
N PRO A 114 5.58 -3.78 -2.30
CA PRO A 114 4.52 -3.89 -1.30
C PRO A 114 3.33 -4.75 -1.74
N LEU A 115 2.83 -5.55 -0.80
CA LEU A 115 1.51 -6.14 -0.83
C LEU A 115 0.65 -5.47 0.24
N TYR A 116 -0.49 -4.95 -0.17
CA TYR A 116 -1.53 -4.45 0.73
C TYR A 116 -2.77 -5.33 0.59
N VAL A 117 -3.12 -6.03 1.66
CA VAL A 117 -4.47 -6.55 1.83
C VAL A 117 -5.29 -5.43 2.45
N MET A 118 -6.30 -5.00 1.71
CA MET A 118 -7.18 -3.90 2.08
C MET A 118 -8.57 -4.43 2.35
N THR A 119 -9.26 -3.81 3.30
CA THR A 119 -10.66 -4.12 3.61
C THR A 119 -11.50 -2.87 3.55
N ARG A 120 -12.65 -2.96 2.89
CA ARG A 120 -13.65 -1.91 2.87
C ARG A 120 -14.38 -1.86 4.20
N GLN A 121 -14.54 -0.66 4.75
CA GLN A 121 -15.29 -0.40 5.97
C GLN A 121 -16.77 -0.16 5.65
N ASP A 122 -17.62 -0.17 6.67
CA ASP A 122 -19.06 0.09 6.53
C ASP A 122 -19.36 1.47 5.93
N ASP A 123 -18.46 2.44 6.10
CA ASP A 123 -18.53 3.78 5.51
C ASP A 123 -18.03 3.85 4.05
N GLY A 124 -17.66 2.70 3.48
CA GLY A 124 -17.16 2.57 2.11
C GLY A 124 -15.67 2.86 1.92
N ARG A 125 -14.94 3.30 2.96
CA ARG A 125 -13.50 3.54 2.85
C ARG A 125 -12.70 2.24 2.79
N TRP A 126 -11.66 2.23 1.98
CA TRP A 126 -10.69 1.14 1.95
C TRP A 126 -9.51 1.46 2.87
N LEU A 127 -9.17 0.54 3.78
CA LEU A 127 -8.05 0.69 4.71
C LEU A 127 -7.03 -0.42 4.54
N LEU A 128 -5.76 -0.12 4.84
CA LEU A 128 -4.65 -1.07 4.90
C LEU A 128 -4.81 -1.99 6.12
N HIS A 129 -5.03 -3.29 5.89
CA HIS A 129 -5.31 -4.25 6.98
C HIS A 129 -4.14 -5.20 7.21
N ALA A 130 -3.55 -5.74 6.14
CA ALA A 130 -2.32 -6.55 6.23
C ALA A 130 -1.34 -6.05 5.19
N CYS A 131 -0.15 -5.64 5.63
CA CYS A 131 0.85 -5.06 4.76
C CYS A 131 2.17 -5.83 4.87
N GLN A 132 2.85 -6.00 3.73
CA GLN A 132 4.22 -6.47 3.70
C GLN A 132 4.96 -5.79 2.57
N ASN A 133 6.20 -5.39 2.81
CA ASN A 133 7.09 -4.91 1.77
C ASN A 133 8.36 -5.76 1.71
N THR A 134 8.91 -5.91 0.51
CA THR A 134 10.18 -6.61 0.26
C THR A 134 10.96 -5.80 -0.76
N GLU A 135 12.28 -5.72 -0.60
CA GLU A 135 13.18 -5.22 -1.63
C GLU A 135 13.12 -6.13 -2.88
N VAL A 136 13.08 -5.53 -4.06
CA VAL A 136 13.27 -6.25 -5.32
C VAL A 136 14.76 -6.31 -5.62
N ARG A 137 15.31 -7.52 -5.68
CA ARG A 137 16.71 -7.74 -6.06
C ARG A 137 16.73 -8.29 -7.49
N VAL A 138 17.59 -7.70 -8.31
CA VAL A 138 17.94 -8.27 -9.61
C VAL A 138 19.14 -9.19 -9.39
N ASP A 139 19.02 -10.43 -9.86
CA ASP A 139 20.10 -11.42 -9.86
C ASP A 139 21.14 -11.13 -10.96
#